data_AF-A0ABD0PGQ4-F1
#
_entry.id   AF-A0ABD0PGQ4-F1
#
_cell.length_a   1.000
_cell.length_b   1.000
_cell.length_c   1.000
_cell.angle_alpha   90.00
_cell.angle_beta   90.00
_cell.angle_gamma   90.00
#
_symmetry.space_group_name_H-M   'P 1'
#
loop_
_entity.id
_entity.type
_entity.pdbx_description
1 polymer ?
#
loop_
_entity_poly.entity_id
_entity_poly.type
_entity_poly.pdbx_seq_one_letter_code
_entity_poly.pdbx_strand_id
1 'polypeptide(L)'
;QRHPSRLWQRSLMAPKAISFLIAAGSKNCREAGTLKEKQYFIISKGYGGRMRRRAREFGSVYELYLASSQSPGLKAVDEEGMPALSVGEQLEVLGMSLMDGLKDKSGAAQKVENLICRRTMEVEDDDEEDEEDDSEEIFLPLFMPGHFVEKLSDNKKYKLTDLVSRSLPLDIKVVTRDKELEKDPLMGLPALKLEEIFTETTVLTSLPHKPDWCFELPVRWLQMSLCFTSDRLPWSCAESPELHVETVTEVTEKFYYEYHKLISKIEEPPPRPPKRKPSSSEVPKRSLKTGSKSPNLKSTVTKQLNDLSLGLTKGKRAPAPPPPDDVSMNDFIHLLKHNCIQR
;
A
#
# COMPACT_ATOMS: atom_id res chain seq x y z
N GLN A 1 -27.33 -12.30 38.38
CA GLN A 1 -26.36 -13.20 37.71
C GLN A 1 -26.55 -13.09 36.20
N ARG A 2 -25.78 -12.22 35.54
CA ARG A 2 -25.60 -12.19 34.08
C ARG A 2 -24.10 -12.38 33.86
N HIS A 3 -23.72 -13.44 33.16
CA HIS A 3 -22.34 -13.66 32.73
C HIS A 3 -21.91 -12.51 31.81
N PRO A 4 -20.90 -11.71 32.18
CA PRO A 4 -20.16 -10.93 31.20
C PRO A 4 -19.06 -11.83 30.60
N SER A 5 -18.93 -11.74 29.28
CA SER A 5 -17.64 -11.73 28.58
C SER A 5 -16.62 -12.78 29.04
N ARG A 6 -16.52 -13.91 28.33
CA ARG A 6 -15.41 -14.85 28.51
C ARG A 6 -14.09 -14.08 28.45
N LEU A 7 -13.38 -14.19 29.55
CA LEU A 7 -12.19 -13.44 29.89
C LEU A 7 -11.05 -13.80 28.94
N TRP A 8 -10.55 -12.80 28.21
CA TRP A 8 -9.20 -12.82 27.66
C TRP A 8 -8.26 -12.49 28.81
N GLN A 9 -7.77 -13.53 29.49
CA GLN A 9 -6.93 -13.40 30.68
C GLN A 9 -5.48 -13.78 30.38
N ARG A 10 -4.58 -12.83 30.70
CA ARG A 10 -3.11 -12.95 30.83
C ARG A 10 -2.39 -13.20 29.50
N SER A 11 -1.56 -12.30 29.00
CA SER A 11 -0.42 -11.61 29.60
C SER A 11 -0.17 -10.32 28.80
N LEU A 12 0.29 -9.23 29.39
CA LEU A 12 0.83 -8.09 28.64
C LEU A 12 2.23 -7.82 29.15
N MET A 13 3.23 -8.12 28.33
CA MET A 13 4.58 -7.59 28.57
C MET A 13 4.66 -6.13 28.11
N ALA A 14 5.69 -5.42 28.57
CA ALA A 14 5.93 -4.03 28.20
C ALA A 14 5.85 -3.82 26.68
N PRO A 15 5.23 -2.72 26.23
CA PRO A 15 5.09 -2.44 24.81
C PRO A 15 6.47 -2.38 24.14
N LYS A 16 6.60 -3.06 23.00
CA LYS A 16 7.80 -3.02 22.15
C LYS A 16 7.45 -2.43 20.80
N ALA A 17 8.34 -1.62 20.25
CA ALA A 17 8.19 -1.11 18.88
C ALA A 17 8.78 -2.12 17.90
N ILE A 18 7.98 -2.55 16.93
CA ILE A 18 8.37 -3.54 15.93
C ILE A 18 8.16 -2.96 14.55
N SER A 19 9.15 -3.14 13.68
CA SER A 19 9.05 -2.71 12.29
C SER A 19 8.43 -3.80 11.43
N PHE A 20 7.46 -3.40 10.64
CA PHE A 20 6.81 -4.21 9.64
C PHE A 20 6.93 -3.54 8.27
N LEU A 21 6.76 -4.33 7.22
CA LEU A 21 6.74 -3.90 5.84
C LEU A 21 5.38 -4.20 5.23
N ILE A 22 4.77 -3.21 4.59
CA ILE A 22 3.58 -3.43 3.77
C ILE A 22 4.00 -3.83 2.37
N ALA A 23 3.37 -4.87 1.86
CA ALA A 23 3.59 -5.32 0.50
C ALA A 23 2.28 -5.62 -0.23
N ALA A 24 2.23 -5.28 -1.51
CA ALA A 24 1.11 -5.58 -2.41
C ALA A 24 1.55 -6.61 -3.47
N GLY A 25 0.84 -7.73 -3.52
CA GLY A 25 1.04 -8.79 -4.51
C GLY A 25 -0.12 -8.86 -5.51
N SER A 26 0.10 -9.51 -6.64
CA SER A 26 -0.96 -9.85 -7.59
C SER A 26 -0.92 -11.35 -7.89
N LYS A 27 -2.05 -12.05 -7.78
CA LYS A 27 -2.14 -13.44 -8.22
C LYS A 27 -2.57 -13.53 -9.67
N ASN A 28 -1.99 -14.47 -10.42
CA ASN A 28 -2.48 -14.81 -11.75
C ASN A 28 -3.72 -15.68 -11.60
N CYS A 29 -4.90 -15.10 -11.83
CA CYS A 29 -6.14 -15.86 -11.94
C CYS A 29 -6.11 -16.65 -13.25
N ARG A 30 -6.22 -17.98 -13.17
CA ARG A 30 -6.23 -18.87 -14.35
C ARG A 30 -7.60 -18.94 -15.04
N GLU A 31 -8.58 -18.17 -14.58
CA GLU A 31 -9.91 -18.10 -15.20
C GLU A 31 -10.00 -16.87 -16.11
N ALA A 32 -10.20 -17.14 -17.40
CA ALA A 32 -10.26 -16.17 -18.48
C ALA A 32 -11.27 -15.05 -18.18
N GLY A 33 -10.78 -13.82 -18.03
CA GLY A 33 -11.59 -12.60 -18.08
C GLY A 33 -11.81 -11.84 -16.76
N THR A 34 -11.20 -12.24 -15.63
CA THR A 34 -11.34 -11.50 -14.36
C THR A 34 -10.05 -10.79 -13.95
N LEU A 35 -10.22 -9.58 -13.38
CA LEU A 35 -9.15 -8.70 -12.90
C LEU A 35 -8.15 -9.46 -12.02
N LYS A 36 -6.84 -9.16 -12.17
CA LYS A 36 -5.79 -9.64 -11.26
C LYS A 36 -6.21 -9.34 -9.83
N GLU A 37 -6.43 -10.38 -9.02
CA GLU A 37 -6.77 -10.21 -7.62
C GLU A 37 -5.53 -9.70 -6.87
N LYS A 38 -5.65 -8.50 -6.31
CA LYS A 38 -4.61 -7.89 -5.48
C LYS A 38 -4.66 -8.49 -4.09
N GLN A 39 -3.49 -8.74 -3.53
CA GLN A 39 -3.33 -9.22 -2.18
C GLN A 39 -2.40 -8.30 -1.42
N TYR A 40 -2.64 -8.15 -0.13
CA TYR A 40 -1.88 -7.24 0.71
C TYR A 40 -1.30 -8.02 1.87
N PHE A 41 -0.08 -7.71 2.25
CA PHE A 41 0.66 -8.43 3.27
C PHE A 41 1.35 -7.46 4.22
N ILE A 42 1.41 -7.86 5.48
CA ILE A 42 2.31 -7.30 6.49
C ILE A 42 3.43 -8.32 6.68
N ILE A 43 4.67 -7.87 6.53
CA ILE A 43 5.85 -8.72 6.60
C ILE A 43 6.74 -8.21 7.73
N SER A 44 7.04 -9.07 8.70
CA SER A 44 7.99 -8.75 9.77
C SER A 44 9.43 -8.81 9.25
N LYS A 45 10.35 -8.06 9.89
CA LYS A 45 11.79 -8.15 9.60
C LYS A 45 12.39 -9.55 9.75
N GLY A 46 11.73 -10.44 10.50
CA GLY A 46 12.18 -11.81 10.74
C GLY A 46 11.94 -12.78 9.58
N TYR A 47 11.24 -12.37 8.52
CA TYR A 47 10.94 -13.25 7.39
C TYR A 47 12.20 -13.87 6.77
N GLY A 48 12.25 -15.20 6.77
CA GLY A 48 13.42 -16.01 6.40
C GLY A 48 13.56 -16.31 4.91
N GLY A 49 12.57 -15.94 4.09
CA GLY A 49 12.60 -16.15 2.65
C GLY A 49 13.75 -15.42 1.93
N ARG A 50 13.96 -15.76 0.65
CA ARG A 50 14.91 -15.05 -0.22
C ARG A 50 14.20 -14.49 -1.42
N MET A 51 14.58 -13.27 -1.79
CA MET A 51 13.91 -12.52 -2.85
C MET A 51 14.91 -12.02 -3.88
N ARG A 52 14.44 -11.82 -5.10
CA ARG A 52 15.16 -11.12 -6.16
C ARG A 52 14.42 -9.85 -6.50
N ARG A 53 15.17 -8.79 -6.80
CA ARG A 53 14.59 -7.57 -7.35
C ARG A 53 14.00 -7.84 -8.72
N ARG A 54 12.92 -7.14 -9.04
CA ARG A 54 12.32 -7.09 -10.36
C ARG A 54 12.47 -5.67 -10.89
N ALA A 55 12.74 -5.57 -12.19
CA ALA A 55 12.69 -4.31 -12.89
C ALA A 55 11.29 -3.69 -12.73
N ARG A 56 11.24 -2.41 -12.35
CA ARG A 56 10.03 -1.61 -12.34
C ARG A 56 9.68 -1.22 -13.78
N GLU A 57 8.39 -1.20 -14.09
CA GLU A 57 7.84 -0.73 -15.35
C GLU A 57 7.24 0.66 -15.11
N PHE A 58 7.56 1.63 -15.96
CA PHE A 58 7.08 3.01 -15.87
C PHE A 58 6.34 3.40 -17.15
N GLY A 59 5.10 3.85 -17.00
CA GLY A 59 4.20 4.22 -18.11
C GLY A 59 4.34 5.68 -18.58
N SER A 60 5.21 6.47 -17.94
CA SER A 60 5.46 7.86 -18.32
C SER A 60 6.82 8.35 -17.84
N VAL A 61 7.29 9.43 -18.45
CA VAL A 61 8.50 10.13 -18.03
C VAL A 61 8.34 10.68 -16.59
N TYR A 62 7.14 11.10 -16.21
CA TYR A 62 6.83 11.53 -14.85
C TYR A 62 7.02 10.41 -13.82
N GLU A 63 6.55 9.19 -14.11
CA GLU A 63 6.76 8.04 -13.21
C GLU A 63 8.23 7.69 -13.05
N LEU A 64 9.01 7.77 -14.14
CA LEU A 64 10.45 7.57 -14.11
C LEU A 64 11.16 8.63 -13.25
N TYR A 65 10.74 9.89 -13.32
CA TYR A 65 11.20 10.96 -12.45
C TYR A 65 10.88 10.71 -10.97
N LEU A 66 9.64 10.33 -10.66
CA LEU A 66 9.26 10.00 -9.28
C LEU A 66 10.12 8.87 -8.72
N ALA A 67 10.43 7.87 -9.54
CA ALA A 67 11.31 6.78 -9.14
C ALA A 67 12.75 7.22 -8.94
N SER A 68 13.30 8.07 -9.82
CA SER A 68 14.69 8.55 -9.71
C SER A 68 14.91 9.46 -8.50
N SER A 69 13.88 10.21 -8.07
CA SER A 69 13.94 11.01 -6.83
C SER A 69 14.20 10.17 -5.58
N GLN A 70 13.82 8.88 -5.62
CA GLN A 70 14.00 7.92 -4.54
C GLN A 70 15.24 7.06 -4.74
N SER A 71 15.64 6.82 -5.99
CA SER A 71 16.84 6.07 -6.38
C SER A 71 17.67 6.89 -7.38
N PRO A 72 18.59 7.76 -6.90
CA PRO A 72 19.46 8.55 -7.77
C PRO A 72 20.31 7.66 -8.68
N GLY A 73 20.54 8.09 -9.94
CA GLY A 73 21.25 7.29 -10.95
C GLY A 73 20.43 6.11 -11.47
N LEU A 74 19.10 6.21 -11.46
CA LEU A 74 18.21 5.20 -12.01
C LEU A 74 18.51 4.97 -13.49
N LYS A 75 18.81 3.73 -13.86
CA LYS A 75 19.00 3.31 -15.25
C LYS A 75 17.73 2.62 -15.77
N ALA A 76 17.29 2.99 -16.95
CA ALA A 76 16.09 2.41 -17.58
C ALA A 76 16.28 2.24 -19.09
N VAL A 77 15.48 1.36 -19.67
CA VAL A 77 15.45 1.08 -21.12
C VAL A 77 14.06 1.43 -21.65
N ASP A 78 13.99 2.14 -22.76
CA ASP A 78 12.72 2.35 -23.47
C ASP A 78 12.38 1.15 -24.35
N GLU A 79 11.25 0.48 -24.10
CA GLU A 79 10.86 -0.73 -24.83
C GLU A 79 9.88 -0.46 -25.99
N GLU A 80 9.17 0.66 -25.99
CA GLU A 80 8.11 0.91 -27.00
C GLU A 80 8.56 1.91 -28.08
N GLY A 81 9.62 2.67 -27.84
CA GLY A 81 10.17 3.59 -28.83
C GLY A 81 9.43 4.92 -28.78
N MET A 82 9.87 5.76 -27.86
CA MET A 82 9.42 7.11 -27.69
C MET A 82 9.81 8.01 -28.87
N PRO A 83 9.09 9.08 -29.18
CA PRO A 83 9.47 9.97 -30.29
C PRO A 83 10.90 10.53 -30.22
N ALA A 84 11.49 10.59 -29.02
CA ALA A 84 12.85 11.06 -28.79
C ALA A 84 13.90 9.93 -28.67
N LEU A 85 13.48 8.66 -28.64
CA LEU A 85 14.31 7.49 -28.33
C LEU A 85 14.09 6.36 -29.34
N SER A 86 15.09 5.51 -29.50
CA SER A 86 14.90 4.24 -30.19
C SER A 86 14.49 3.15 -29.21
N VAL A 87 13.80 2.13 -29.72
CA VAL A 87 13.50 0.92 -28.94
C VAL A 87 14.81 0.27 -28.47
N GLY A 88 14.90 -0.06 -27.19
CA GLY A 88 16.08 -0.66 -26.56
C GLY A 88 17.12 0.35 -26.08
N GLU A 89 16.86 1.65 -26.25
CA GLU A 89 17.80 2.69 -25.85
C GLU A 89 17.87 2.84 -24.32
N GLN A 90 19.08 2.90 -23.78
CA GLN A 90 19.34 2.94 -22.35
C GLN A 90 19.65 4.36 -21.87
N LEU A 91 19.05 4.70 -20.75
CA LEU A 91 19.10 6.03 -20.16
C LEU A 91 19.47 5.96 -18.70
N GLU A 92 20.33 6.87 -18.26
CA GLU A 92 20.57 7.16 -16.85
C GLU A 92 19.91 8.49 -16.49
N VAL A 93 19.04 8.50 -15.47
CA VAL A 93 18.33 9.70 -15.04
C VAL A 93 19.24 10.56 -14.17
N LEU A 94 19.49 11.80 -14.62
CA LEU A 94 20.34 12.77 -13.94
C LEU A 94 19.54 13.71 -13.03
N GLY A 95 18.33 14.11 -13.43
CA GLY A 95 17.51 15.03 -12.66
C GLY A 95 16.38 15.67 -13.46
N MET A 96 15.89 16.82 -13.01
CA MET A 96 14.82 17.57 -13.65
C MET A 96 15.27 19.01 -13.94
N SER A 97 14.88 19.54 -15.09
CA SER A 97 15.07 20.93 -15.49
C SER A 97 13.77 21.53 -15.99
N LEU A 98 13.61 22.83 -15.77
CA LEU A 98 12.45 23.59 -16.22
C LEU A 98 12.89 24.52 -17.35
N MET A 99 12.34 24.28 -18.54
CA MET A 99 12.72 24.97 -19.78
C MET A 99 11.56 25.81 -20.31
N ASP A 100 11.88 26.83 -21.10
CA ASP A 100 10.87 27.61 -21.80
C ASP A 100 10.30 26.78 -22.97
N GLY A 101 9.03 26.41 -22.84
CA GLY A 101 8.25 25.75 -23.88
C GLY A 101 7.77 26.71 -24.97
N LEU A 102 7.02 26.16 -25.91
CA LEU A 102 6.50 26.92 -27.05
C LEU A 102 5.63 28.08 -26.56
N LYS A 103 5.89 29.29 -27.08
CA LYS A 103 5.08 30.46 -26.74
C LYS A 103 3.63 30.24 -27.16
N ASP A 104 2.73 30.35 -26.20
CA ASP A 104 1.30 30.39 -26.50
C ASP A 104 0.96 31.62 -27.33
N LYS A 105 -0.20 31.59 -28.00
CA LYS A 105 -0.74 32.72 -28.79
C LYS A 105 -0.88 34.03 -27.99
N SER A 106 -0.74 33.98 -26.66
CA SER A 106 -0.75 35.13 -25.74
C SER A 106 0.64 35.77 -25.50
N GLY A 107 1.72 35.21 -26.05
CA GLY A 107 3.08 35.74 -25.91
C GLY A 107 3.80 35.38 -24.60
N ALA A 108 3.13 34.68 -23.68
CA ALA A 108 3.75 34.11 -22.48
C ALA A 108 4.49 32.81 -22.84
N ALA A 109 5.76 32.69 -22.42
CA ALA A 109 6.50 31.44 -22.50
C ALA A 109 5.93 30.46 -21.46
N GLN A 110 5.39 29.33 -21.92
CA GLN A 110 4.94 28.28 -21.01
C GLN A 110 6.18 27.53 -20.52
N LYS A 111 6.43 27.52 -19.21
CA LYS A 111 7.51 26.73 -18.63
C LYS A 111 7.13 25.25 -18.63
N VAL A 112 8.00 24.40 -19.17
CA VAL A 112 7.83 22.95 -19.29
C VAL A 112 8.88 22.25 -18.45
N GLU A 113 8.44 21.34 -17.60
CA GLU A 113 9.32 20.48 -16.80
C GLU A 113 9.78 19.30 -17.67
N ASN A 114 11.09 19.08 -17.71
CA ASN A 114 11.74 18.01 -18.46
C ASN A 114 12.64 17.20 -17.53
N LEU A 115 12.63 15.88 -17.73
CA LEU A 115 13.60 14.96 -17.16
C LEU A 115 14.88 15.04 -17.99
N ILE A 116 16.02 15.16 -17.31
CA ILE A 116 17.35 15.11 -17.91
C ILE A 116 17.84 13.68 -17.81
N CYS A 117 18.14 13.07 -18.95
CA CYS A 117 18.70 11.73 -19.03
C CYS A 117 19.99 11.76 -19.85
N ARG A 118 20.92 10.88 -19.48
CA ARG A 118 22.14 10.61 -20.24
C ARG A 118 21.95 9.31 -21.02
N ARG A 119 22.17 9.34 -22.33
CA ARG A 119 22.15 8.13 -23.16
C ARG A 119 23.39 7.29 -22.85
N THR A 120 23.19 6.05 -22.41
CA THR A 120 24.29 5.12 -22.15
C THR A 120 24.34 4.09 -23.27
N MET A 121 25.48 4.00 -23.97
CA MET A 121 25.71 2.93 -24.96
C MET A 121 26.24 1.69 -24.22
N GLU A 122 25.83 0.48 -24.62
CA GLU A 122 26.49 -0.73 -24.11
C GLU A 122 27.84 -0.87 -24.80
N VAL A 123 28.91 -0.49 -24.12
CA VAL A 123 30.24 -0.97 -24.48
C VAL A 123 30.39 -2.34 -23.82
N GLU A 124 30.03 -3.38 -24.57
CA GLU A 124 30.50 -4.74 -24.27
C GLU A 124 31.98 -4.76 -24.67
N ASP A 125 32.89 -4.46 -23.73
CA ASP A 125 34.15 -5.19 -23.52
C ASP A 125 35.07 -4.51 -22.49
N ASP A 126 35.86 -5.38 -21.86
CA ASP A 126 36.65 -5.28 -20.63
C ASP A 126 37.89 -4.37 -20.72
N ASP A 127 37.80 -3.16 -21.27
CA ASP A 127 38.93 -2.21 -21.30
C ASP A 127 38.62 -0.94 -20.48
N GLU A 128 38.92 -1.03 -19.18
CA GLU A 128 39.14 0.15 -18.33
C GLU A 128 40.36 0.91 -18.85
N GLU A 129 40.19 1.83 -19.80
CA GLU A 129 41.00 3.06 -19.95
C GLU A 129 40.49 3.85 -21.17
N ASP A 130 40.05 5.09 -20.89
CA ASP A 130 39.66 6.15 -21.84
C ASP A 130 38.25 6.10 -22.49
N GLU A 131 37.18 6.26 -21.69
CA GLU A 131 35.89 6.76 -22.21
C GLU A 131 35.82 8.29 -22.09
N GLU A 132 36.19 8.98 -23.17
CA GLU A 132 35.73 10.35 -23.41
C GLU A 132 34.19 10.36 -23.40
N ASP A 133 33.64 11.32 -22.65
CA ASP A 133 32.22 11.51 -22.33
C ASP A 133 31.40 11.96 -23.56
N ASP A 134 31.36 11.14 -24.60
CA ASP A 134 30.52 11.34 -25.79
C ASP A 134 29.05 10.97 -25.53
N SER A 135 28.65 10.86 -24.25
CA SER A 135 27.31 10.46 -23.86
C SER A 135 26.33 11.64 -23.97
N GLU A 136 25.47 11.59 -24.99
CA GLU A 136 24.51 12.66 -25.27
C GLU A 136 23.46 12.82 -24.16
N GLU A 137 23.30 14.04 -23.64
CA GLU A 137 22.18 14.41 -22.78
C GLU A 137 20.91 14.65 -23.60
N ILE A 138 19.80 14.11 -23.11
CA ILE A 138 18.48 14.28 -23.70
C ILE A 138 17.50 14.84 -22.67
N PHE A 139 16.52 15.59 -23.16
CA PHE A 139 15.49 16.22 -22.35
C PHE A 139 14.12 15.65 -22.71
N LEU A 140 13.49 14.96 -21.76
CA LEU A 140 12.21 14.30 -21.94
C LEU A 140 11.13 15.07 -21.17
N PRO A 141 10.10 15.65 -21.82
CA PRO A 141 9.04 16.36 -21.10
C PRO A 141 8.28 15.43 -20.16
N LEU A 142 8.06 15.85 -18.91
CA LEU A 142 7.45 14.97 -17.88
C LEU A 142 6.05 14.48 -18.25
N PHE A 143 5.30 15.26 -19.04
CA PHE A 143 3.94 14.90 -19.47
C PHE A 143 3.91 13.81 -20.56
N MET A 144 5.05 13.42 -21.12
CA MET A 144 5.08 12.42 -22.19
C MET A 144 4.80 11.01 -21.62
N PRO A 145 3.84 10.26 -22.20
CA PRO A 145 3.70 8.83 -21.91
C PRO A 145 4.94 8.10 -22.43
N GLY A 146 5.28 6.93 -21.91
CA GLY A 146 6.37 6.09 -22.42
C GLY A 146 6.38 4.72 -21.76
N HIS A 147 7.25 3.81 -22.20
CA HIS A 147 7.33 2.47 -21.63
C HIS A 147 8.76 2.15 -21.23
N PHE A 148 9.13 2.55 -20.01
CA PHE A 148 10.48 2.37 -19.49
C PHE A 148 10.55 1.19 -18.54
N VAL A 149 11.61 0.40 -18.66
CA VAL A 149 11.90 -0.73 -17.76
C VAL A 149 13.23 -0.49 -17.05
N GLU A 150 13.22 -0.53 -15.71
CA GLU A 150 14.42 -0.35 -14.90
C GLU A 150 15.49 -1.41 -15.21
N LYS A 151 16.72 -0.99 -15.52
CA LYS A 151 17.86 -1.89 -15.69
C LYS A 151 18.41 -2.25 -14.32
N LEU A 152 18.28 -3.52 -13.95
CA LEU A 152 18.88 -4.05 -12.73
C LEU A 152 20.31 -4.53 -13.02
N SER A 153 21.27 -4.05 -12.24
CA SER A 153 22.67 -4.49 -12.33
C SER A 153 22.96 -5.83 -11.67
N ASP A 154 22.03 -6.34 -10.85
CA ASP A 154 22.24 -7.57 -10.10
C ASP A 154 21.03 -8.53 -10.14
N ASN A 155 21.34 -9.83 -10.19
CA ASN A 155 20.37 -10.92 -10.06
C ASN A 155 20.58 -11.66 -8.70
N LYS A 156 21.04 -10.89 -7.70
CA LYS A 156 21.40 -11.41 -6.38
C LYS A 156 20.14 -11.80 -5.60
N LYS A 157 20.31 -12.79 -4.73
CA LYS A 157 19.27 -13.20 -3.78
C LYS A 157 19.47 -12.43 -2.48
N TYR A 158 18.45 -11.67 -2.08
CA TYR A 158 18.48 -10.81 -0.91
C TYR A 158 17.66 -11.39 0.24
N LYS A 159 18.05 -11.06 1.48
CA LYS A 159 17.14 -11.15 2.63
C LYS A 159 16.22 -9.94 2.65
N LEU A 160 15.11 -10.03 3.39
CA LEU A 160 14.22 -8.88 3.59
C LEU A 160 14.98 -7.67 4.16
N THR A 161 15.83 -7.91 5.15
CA THR A 161 16.66 -6.90 5.84
C THR A 161 17.57 -6.11 4.89
N ASP A 162 18.03 -6.73 3.81
CA ASP A 162 18.93 -6.11 2.83
C ASP A 162 18.18 -5.28 1.80
N LEU A 163 16.88 -5.55 1.62
CA LEU A 163 16.01 -4.81 0.71
C LEU A 163 15.39 -3.59 1.40
N VAL A 164 15.01 -3.72 2.67
CA VAL A 164 14.42 -2.62 3.45
C VAL A 164 15.41 -1.51 3.79
N SER A 165 16.72 -1.73 3.63
CA SER A 165 17.74 -0.67 3.75
C SER A 165 17.81 0.23 2.51
N ARG A 166 17.14 -0.16 1.41
CA ARG A 166 17.07 0.61 0.16
C ARG A 166 15.81 1.49 0.15
N SER A 167 15.76 2.40 -0.81
CA SER A 167 14.58 3.23 -1.08
C SER A 167 13.39 2.38 -1.51
N LEU A 168 12.27 2.50 -0.81
CA LEU A 168 10.98 1.94 -1.20
C LEU A 168 10.20 2.96 -2.04
N PRO A 169 9.32 2.54 -2.99
CA PRO A 169 8.86 1.17 -3.20
C PRO A 169 9.78 0.32 -4.09
N LEU A 170 9.78 -1.00 -3.88
CA LEU A 170 10.60 -1.97 -4.59
C LEU A 170 9.77 -3.16 -5.09
N ASP A 171 9.90 -3.48 -6.37
CA ASP A 171 9.32 -4.69 -6.93
C ASP A 171 10.27 -5.88 -6.73
N ILE A 172 9.75 -6.97 -6.21
CA ILE A 172 10.51 -8.19 -5.91
C ILE A 172 9.73 -9.44 -6.29
N LYS A 173 10.45 -10.56 -6.32
CA LYS A 173 9.91 -11.90 -6.43
C LYS A 173 10.55 -12.78 -5.37
N VAL A 174 9.73 -13.51 -4.61
CA VAL A 174 10.23 -14.50 -3.66
C VAL A 174 10.68 -15.74 -4.45
N VAL A 175 11.95 -16.10 -4.27
CA VAL A 175 12.60 -17.23 -4.97
C VAL A 175 12.89 -18.41 -4.07
N THR A 176 12.88 -18.21 -2.76
CA THR A 176 13.05 -19.29 -1.78
C THR A 176 12.11 -19.02 -0.62
N ARG A 177 11.30 -20.03 -0.30
CA ARG A 177 10.34 -19.97 0.79
C ARG A 177 11.01 -19.81 2.14
N ASP A 178 10.32 -19.18 3.06
CA ASP A 178 10.64 -19.30 4.47
C ASP A 178 10.42 -20.74 4.94
N LYS A 179 11.40 -21.29 5.66
CA LYS A 179 11.34 -22.68 6.18
C LYS A 179 10.59 -22.75 7.52
N GLU A 180 10.47 -21.62 8.21
CA GLU A 180 9.74 -21.51 9.47
C GLU A 180 8.22 -21.48 9.23
N LEU A 181 7.79 -21.16 8.01
CA LEU A 181 6.39 -21.19 7.59
C LEU A 181 6.04 -22.54 6.95
N GLU A 182 5.01 -23.21 7.48
CA GLU A 182 4.47 -24.44 6.88
C GLU A 182 3.98 -24.18 5.43
N LYS A 183 3.27 -23.06 5.25
CA LYS A 183 2.82 -22.55 3.96
C LYS A 183 3.21 -21.08 3.86
N ASP A 184 4.22 -20.79 3.05
CA ASP A 184 4.65 -19.42 2.79
C ASP A 184 3.70 -18.74 1.79
N PRO A 185 2.91 -17.74 2.20
CA PRO A 185 1.92 -17.11 1.33
C PRO A 185 2.55 -16.18 0.28
N LEU A 186 3.80 -15.75 0.47
CA LEU A 186 4.51 -14.90 -0.49
C LEU A 186 5.08 -15.71 -1.65
N MET A 187 5.26 -17.01 -1.45
CA MET A 187 5.79 -17.91 -2.45
C MET A 187 4.78 -18.24 -3.53
N GLY A 188 5.24 -18.17 -4.78
CA GLY A 188 4.38 -18.39 -5.95
C GLY A 188 3.69 -17.12 -6.46
N LEU A 189 3.80 -16.00 -5.74
CA LEU A 189 3.41 -14.70 -6.28
C LEU A 189 4.34 -14.31 -7.43
N PRO A 190 3.81 -13.92 -8.60
CA PRO A 190 4.61 -13.49 -9.74
C PRO A 190 5.38 -12.19 -9.47
N ALA A 191 4.79 -11.29 -8.69
CA ALA A 191 5.38 -10.03 -8.27
C ALA A 191 4.82 -9.62 -6.91
N LEU A 192 5.69 -9.02 -6.09
CA LEU A 192 5.36 -8.43 -4.81
C LEU A 192 6.04 -7.05 -4.75
N LYS A 193 5.26 -6.00 -4.52
CA LYS A 193 5.74 -4.64 -4.37
C LYS A 193 5.87 -4.32 -2.88
N LEU A 194 7.07 -4.08 -2.42
CA LEU A 194 7.36 -3.58 -1.07
C LEU A 194 7.12 -2.08 -1.08
N GLU A 195 6.22 -1.58 -0.25
CA GLU A 195 5.76 -0.18 -0.35
C GLU A 195 6.35 0.71 0.73
N GLU A 196 6.24 0.30 1.98
CA GLU A 196 6.61 1.14 3.11
C GLU A 196 6.97 0.31 4.35
N ILE A 197 7.96 0.79 5.11
CA ILE A 197 8.28 0.27 6.44
C ILE A 197 7.61 1.16 7.46
N PHE A 198 6.88 0.55 8.38
CA PHE A 198 6.30 1.27 9.51
C PHE A 198 6.65 0.60 10.82
N THR A 199 6.58 1.38 11.89
CA THR A 199 6.84 0.90 13.25
C THR A 199 5.54 0.90 14.02
N GLU A 200 5.17 -0.26 14.57
CA GLU A 200 3.96 -0.45 15.35
C GLU A 200 4.33 -0.85 16.77
N THR A 201 3.57 -0.31 17.74
CA THR A 201 3.74 -0.72 19.13
C THR A 201 2.95 -1.99 19.32
N THR A 202 3.61 -3.07 19.72
CA THR A 202 2.97 -4.35 19.98
C THR A 202 2.99 -4.66 21.47
N VAL A 203 1.98 -5.41 21.89
CA VAL A 203 1.95 -6.05 23.20
C VAL A 203 2.04 -7.55 23.01
N LEU A 204 2.88 -8.19 23.81
CA LEU A 204 2.96 -9.64 23.83
C LEU A 204 1.76 -10.19 24.59
N THR A 205 1.00 -11.08 23.98
CA THR A 205 -0.19 -11.71 24.56
C THR A 205 -0.15 -13.22 24.42
N SER A 206 -0.82 -13.91 25.32
CA SER A 206 -1.02 -15.37 25.28
C SER A 206 -2.49 -15.70 25.42
N LEU A 207 -2.87 -16.92 25.07
CA LEU A 207 -4.22 -17.41 25.32
C LEU A 207 -4.31 -17.98 26.76
N PRO A 208 -5.46 -17.84 27.45
CA PRO A 208 -5.59 -18.30 28.84
C PRO A 208 -5.32 -19.80 29.04
N HIS A 209 -5.60 -20.60 28.01
CA HIS A 209 -5.47 -22.06 28.03
C HIS A 209 -4.10 -22.53 27.49
N LYS A 210 -3.27 -21.63 26.97
CA LYS A 210 -1.89 -21.88 26.53
C LYS A 210 -1.01 -20.66 26.80
N PRO A 211 -0.63 -20.42 28.07
CA PRO A 211 0.20 -19.29 28.45
C PRO A 211 1.60 -19.36 27.83
N ASP A 212 2.13 -20.55 27.57
CA ASP A 212 3.47 -20.71 27.00
C ASP A 212 3.56 -20.29 25.53
N TRP A 213 2.40 -20.10 24.89
CA TRP A 213 2.29 -19.71 23.50
C TRP A 213 1.93 -18.24 23.39
N CYS A 214 2.94 -17.42 23.19
CA CYS A 214 2.79 -15.97 23.12
C CYS A 214 2.90 -15.45 21.67
N PHE A 215 2.12 -14.43 21.35
CA PHE A 215 2.11 -13.75 20.06
C PHE A 215 2.00 -12.23 20.22
N GLU A 216 2.48 -11.49 19.22
CA GLU A 216 2.50 -10.04 19.23
C GLU A 216 1.22 -9.45 18.65
N LEU A 217 0.74 -8.40 19.31
CA LEU A 217 -0.54 -7.81 19.03
C LEU A 217 -0.39 -6.28 18.86
N PRO A 218 -0.66 -5.71 17.67
CA PRO A 218 -0.45 -4.30 17.38
C PRO A 218 -1.49 -3.42 18.06
N VAL A 219 -1.04 -2.50 18.92
CA VAL A 219 -1.91 -1.74 19.83
C VAL A 219 -2.81 -0.76 19.07
N ARG A 220 -2.30 -0.08 18.03
CA ARG A 220 -3.08 0.95 17.33
C ARG A 220 -4.22 0.39 16.47
N TRP A 221 -4.19 -0.90 16.16
CA TRP A 221 -5.21 -1.53 15.32
C TRP A 221 -6.31 -2.19 16.13
N LEU A 222 -6.25 -2.05 17.45
CA LEU A 222 -7.10 -2.81 18.36
C LEU A 222 -7.78 -1.89 19.34
N GLN A 223 -9.10 -1.97 19.32
CA GLN A 223 -9.89 -1.48 20.43
C GLN A 223 -10.02 -2.60 21.45
N MET A 224 -9.17 -2.58 22.48
CA MET A 224 -9.21 -3.55 23.58
C MET A 224 -9.38 -2.86 24.93
N SER A 225 -9.99 -3.58 25.88
CA SER A 225 -10.04 -3.19 27.29
C SER A 225 -9.08 -4.07 28.07
N LEU A 226 -8.22 -3.45 28.86
CA LEU A 226 -7.20 -4.13 29.66
C LEU A 226 -7.69 -4.26 31.11
N CYS A 227 -7.51 -5.45 31.68
CA CYS A 227 -7.75 -5.71 33.10
C CYS A 227 -6.46 -6.20 33.72
N PHE A 228 -5.96 -5.48 34.73
CA PHE A 228 -4.76 -5.89 35.47
C PHE A 228 -5.11 -6.98 36.49
N THR A 229 -4.29 -8.02 36.57
CA THR A 229 -4.43 -9.10 37.56
C THR A 229 -3.23 -9.13 38.48
N SER A 230 -3.46 -9.29 39.78
CA SER A 230 -2.40 -9.37 40.80
C SER A 230 -1.62 -10.69 40.78
N ASP A 231 -2.18 -11.71 40.17
CA ASP A 231 -1.59 -13.04 40.12
C ASP A 231 -0.40 -13.07 39.15
N ARG A 232 0.69 -13.71 39.58
CA ARG A 232 1.86 -13.91 38.72
C ARG A 232 1.53 -14.85 37.56
N LEU A 233 2.23 -14.63 36.45
CA LEU A 233 2.18 -15.50 35.29
C LEU A 233 2.84 -16.86 35.64
N PRO A 234 2.39 -17.97 35.05
CA PRO A 234 2.84 -19.32 35.42
C PRO A 234 4.29 -19.64 35.02
N TRP A 235 5.03 -18.67 34.48
CA TRP A 235 6.40 -18.84 34.03
C TRP A 235 7.38 -18.75 35.20
N SER A 236 8.35 -19.66 35.23
CA SER A 236 9.47 -19.58 36.16
C SER A 236 10.32 -18.34 35.81
N CYS A 237 10.96 -17.71 36.79
CA CYS A 237 11.75 -16.48 36.58
C CYS A 237 12.93 -16.65 35.59
N ALA A 238 13.21 -17.89 35.14
CA ALA A 238 14.31 -18.25 34.26
C ALA A 238 13.88 -18.59 32.81
N GLU A 239 12.59 -18.85 32.56
CA GLU A 239 12.10 -19.29 31.24
C GLU A 239 11.08 -18.30 30.69
N SER A 240 11.48 -17.53 29.67
CA SER A 240 10.52 -16.76 28.88
C SER A 240 9.69 -17.71 28.00
N PRO A 241 8.38 -17.50 27.86
CA PRO A 241 7.55 -18.31 26.96
C PRO A 241 8.06 -18.26 25.52
N GLU A 242 7.81 -19.32 24.77
CA GLU A 242 8.25 -19.42 23.38
C GLU A 242 7.44 -18.42 22.52
N LEU A 243 8.14 -17.38 22.06
CA LEU A 243 7.56 -16.33 21.26
C LEU A 243 7.30 -16.85 19.84
N HIS A 244 6.03 -16.99 19.47
CA HIS A 244 5.64 -17.32 18.11
C HIS A 244 5.32 -16.02 17.37
N VAL A 245 6.32 -15.50 16.65
CA VAL A 245 6.15 -14.36 15.75
C VAL A 245 5.75 -14.88 14.37
N GLU A 246 4.54 -14.57 13.94
CA GLU A 246 4.15 -14.80 12.56
C GLU A 246 4.89 -13.80 11.67
N THR A 247 5.73 -14.32 10.75
CA THR A 247 6.59 -13.47 9.96
C THR A 247 5.87 -12.80 8.78
N VAL A 248 4.74 -13.38 8.34
CA VAL A 248 3.92 -12.85 7.25
C VAL A 248 2.43 -12.98 7.59
N THR A 249 1.69 -11.90 7.45
CA THR A 249 0.24 -11.87 7.63
C THR A 249 -0.44 -11.30 6.40
N GLU A 250 -1.35 -12.05 5.78
CA GLU A 250 -2.22 -11.55 4.71
C GLU A 250 -3.29 -10.62 5.30
N VAL A 251 -3.47 -9.46 4.70
CA VAL A 251 -4.44 -8.45 5.12
C VAL A 251 -5.44 -8.14 4.02
N THR A 252 -6.59 -7.60 4.43
CA THR A 252 -7.60 -7.22 3.45
C THR A 252 -7.29 -5.90 2.79
N GLU A 253 -7.89 -5.73 1.63
CA GLU A 253 -7.89 -4.46 0.92
C GLU A 253 -8.42 -3.31 1.80
N LYS A 254 -9.47 -3.57 2.58
CA LYS A 254 -10.03 -2.58 3.52
C LYS A 254 -9.00 -2.16 4.57
N PHE A 255 -8.32 -3.12 5.19
CA PHE A 255 -7.25 -2.82 6.16
C PHE A 255 -6.17 -1.95 5.54
N TYR A 256 -5.70 -2.37 4.37
CA TYR A 256 -4.63 -1.71 3.64
C TYR A 256 -4.96 -0.23 3.37
N TYR A 257 -6.17 0.08 2.88
CA TYR A 257 -6.55 1.48 2.63
C TYR A 257 -6.80 2.30 3.89
N GLU A 258 -7.42 1.74 4.93
CA GLU A 258 -7.62 2.47 6.20
C GLU A 258 -6.27 2.76 6.88
N TYR A 259 -5.32 1.83 6.82
CA TYR A 259 -3.95 2.06 7.27
C TYR A 259 -3.31 3.25 6.52
N HIS A 260 -3.38 3.24 5.19
CA HIS A 260 -2.79 4.31 4.37
C HIS A 260 -3.46 5.66 4.65
N LYS A 261 -4.76 5.68 4.93
CA LYS A 261 -5.50 6.89 5.32
C LYS A 261 -5.09 7.42 6.69
N LEU A 262 -4.72 6.55 7.63
CA LEU A 262 -4.26 6.96 8.97
C LEU A 262 -2.84 7.54 8.94
N ILE A 263 -2.00 7.05 8.03
CA ILE A 263 -0.56 7.39 7.99
C ILE A 263 -0.23 8.45 6.96
N SER A 264 -0.99 8.51 5.87
CA SER A 264 -0.98 9.66 4.97
C SER A 264 -1.42 10.87 5.78
N LYS A 265 -0.45 11.68 6.20
CA LYS A 265 -0.72 13.05 6.65
C LYS A 265 -1.55 13.67 5.54
N ILE A 266 -2.76 14.10 5.86
CA ILE A 266 -3.70 14.69 4.93
C ILE A 266 -3.01 15.90 4.28
N GLU A 267 -2.35 15.68 3.14
CA GLU A 267 -2.04 16.76 2.23
C GLU A 267 -3.40 17.19 1.68
N GLU A 268 -3.75 18.45 1.91
CA GLU A 268 -5.04 18.96 1.48
C GLU A 268 -5.19 18.66 -0.01
N PRO A 269 -6.34 18.08 -0.43
CA PRO A 269 -6.54 17.75 -1.83
C PRO A 269 -6.26 19.01 -2.66
N PRO A 270 -5.53 18.88 -3.78
CA PRO A 270 -5.11 20.04 -4.55
C PRO A 270 -6.31 20.95 -4.82
N PRO A 271 -6.16 22.27 -4.66
CA PRO A 271 -7.28 23.20 -4.71
C PRO A 271 -8.03 23.00 -6.02
N ARG A 272 -9.33 22.74 -5.88
CA ARG A 272 -10.19 22.43 -7.02
C ARG A 272 -10.09 23.54 -8.06
N PRO A 273 -9.96 23.23 -9.36
CA PRO A 273 -9.87 24.25 -10.39
C PRO A 273 -11.02 25.26 -10.25
N PRO A 274 -10.74 26.57 -10.33
CA PRO A 274 -11.76 27.59 -10.15
C PRO A 274 -12.91 27.36 -11.14
N LYS A 275 -14.13 27.29 -10.59
CA LYS A 275 -15.36 27.11 -11.38
C LYS A 275 -15.45 28.24 -12.40
N ARG A 276 -15.31 27.91 -13.70
CA ARG A 276 -15.53 28.87 -14.79
C ARG A 276 -16.95 29.44 -14.65
N LYS A 277 -17.05 30.75 -14.40
CA LYS A 277 -18.34 31.46 -14.44
C LYS A 277 -18.82 31.43 -15.90
N PRO A 278 -20.08 31.07 -16.18
CA PRO A 278 -20.61 31.19 -17.53
C PRO A 278 -20.54 32.67 -17.94
N SER A 279 -19.86 32.94 -19.04
CA SER A 279 -19.84 34.25 -19.68
C SER A 279 -21.27 34.64 -20.00
N SER A 280 -21.76 35.70 -19.36
CA SER A 280 -23.00 36.38 -19.71
C SER A 280 -22.85 36.96 -21.12
N SER A 281 -23.20 36.18 -22.13
CA SER A 281 -23.56 36.72 -23.43
C SER A 281 -24.98 37.26 -23.32
N GLU A 282 -25.13 38.54 -23.66
CA GLU A 282 -26.39 39.25 -23.77
C GLU A 282 -27.40 38.44 -24.60
N VAL A 283 -28.56 38.12 -24.01
CA VAL A 283 -29.75 37.75 -24.77
C VAL A 283 -30.72 38.95 -24.73
N PRO A 284 -31.20 39.44 -25.89
CA PRO A 284 -32.05 40.62 -25.95
C PRO A 284 -33.42 40.41 -25.28
N LYS A 285 -33.86 41.44 -24.55
CA LYS A 285 -35.17 41.55 -23.90
C LYS A 285 -36.31 41.42 -24.92
N ARG A 286 -37.28 40.55 -24.66
CA ARG A 286 -38.65 40.72 -25.19
C ARG A 286 -39.74 40.26 -24.21
N SER A 287 -40.41 41.27 -23.67
CA SER A 287 -41.83 41.41 -23.28
C SER A 287 -42.60 40.26 -22.60
N LEU A 288 -43.04 40.56 -21.38
CA LEU A 288 -44.13 39.97 -20.61
C LEU A 288 -45.46 39.91 -21.37
N LYS A 289 -46.24 38.83 -21.17
CA LYS A 289 -47.65 38.87 -20.73
C LYS A 289 -48.22 37.47 -20.36
N THR A 290 -48.58 37.37 -19.07
CA THR A 290 -49.80 36.80 -18.47
C THR A 290 -50.36 35.44 -18.91
N GLY A 291 -50.51 34.49 -17.96
CA GLY A 291 -51.53 33.44 -18.07
C GLY A 291 -51.38 32.17 -17.20
N SER A 292 -51.77 32.26 -15.93
CA SER A 292 -52.51 31.21 -15.17
C SER A 292 -51.82 29.93 -14.62
N LYS A 293 -52.00 29.79 -13.28
CA LYS A 293 -52.29 28.59 -12.45
C LYS A 293 -51.16 27.66 -11.94
N SER A 294 -51.26 27.45 -10.60
CA SER A 294 -50.95 26.23 -9.80
C SER A 294 -49.75 26.36 -8.82
N PRO A 295 -49.78 25.66 -7.65
CA PRO A 295 -49.52 26.26 -6.34
C PRO A 295 -48.29 25.73 -5.58
N ASN A 296 -47.93 26.45 -4.52
CA ASN A 296 -46.98 26.08 -3.46
C ASN A 296 -47.19 24.65 -2.92
N LEU A 297 -46.14 23.82 -2.94
CA LEU A 297 -45.97 22.70 -2.00
C LEU A 297 -44.49 22.53 -1.63
N LYS A 298 -44.03 23.38 -0.71
CA LYS A 298 -42.97 23.01 0.26
C LYS A 298 -43.62 22.04 1.25
N SER A 299 -43.10 20.82 1.44
CA SER A 299 -43.17 20.03 2.70
C SER A 299 -43.03 18.49 2.58
N THR A 300 -42.25 17.93 1.64
CA THR A 300 -42.12 16.45 1.53
C THR A 300 -40.68 15.94 1.53
N VAL A 301 -39.81 16.47 2.40
CA VAL A 301 -38.46 15.86 2.62
C VAL A 301 -38.11 15.68 4.11
N THR A 302 -38.92 16.20 5.05
CA THR A 302 -38.62 16.11 6.49
C THR A 302 -39.49 15.12 7.28
N LYS A 303 -40.19 14.20 6.60
CA LYS A 303 -41.02 13.16 7.27
C LYS A 303 -40.52 11.72 7.13
N GLN A 304 -39.38 11.48 6.47
CA GLN A 304 -38.82 10.12 6.32
C GLN A 304 -37.56 9.82 7.16
N LEU A 305 -37.22 10.68 8.14
CA LEU A 305 -36.08 10.42 9.04
C LEU A 305 -36.48 10.09 10.48
N ASN A 306 -37.78 10.02 10.80
CA ASN A 306 -38.24 9.73 12.17
C ASN A 306 -38.70 8.28 12.40
N ASP A 307 -38.71 7.41 11.37
CA ASP A 307 -39.15 6.01 11.49
C ASP A 307 -38.01 4.98 11.59
N LEU A 308 -36.77 5.41 11.87
CA LEU A 308 -35.64 4.51 12.16
C LEU A 308 -35.24 4.50 13.65
N SER A 309 -36.17 4.77 14.56
CA SER A 309 -36.00 4.46 15.98
C SER A 309 -36.36 3.00 16.25
N LEU A 310 -35.35 2.14 16.35
CA LEU A 310 -35.53 0.74 16.76
C LEU A 310 -35.91 0.68 18.24
N GLY A 311 -37.23 0.57 18.46
CA GLY A 311 -37.83 0.24 19.74
C GLY A 311 -37.33 -1.10 20.29
N LEU A 312 -37.09 -1.08 21.59
CA LEU A 312 -36.70 -2.20 22.44
C LEU A 312 -37.74 -3.33 22.38
N THR A 313 -37.54 -4.35 21.53
CA THR A 313 -38.35 -5.58 21.56
C THR A 313 -37.54 -6.75 22.08
N LYS A 314 -37.99 -7.28 23.23
CA LYS A 314 -37.46 -8.47 23.90
C LYS A 314 -37.87 -9.72 23.12
N GLY A 315 -36.94 -10.30 22.36
CA GLY A 315 -37.06 -11.64 21.78
C GLY A 315 -35.82 -12.49 22.13
N LYS A 316 -36.00 -13.60 22.83
CA LYS A 316 -34.93 -14.55 23.19
C LYS A 316 -34.37 -15.21 21.92
N ARG A 317 -33.12 -14.89 21.54
CA ARG A 317 -32.36 -15.68 20.55
C ARG A 317 -31.79 -16.94 21.20
N ALA A 318 -31.85 -18.05 20.50
CA ALA A 318 -31.18 -19.30 20.87
C ALA A 318 -29.66 -19.09 21.01
N PRO A 319 -28.98 -19.77 21.94
CA PRO A 319 -27.54 -19.66 22.09
C PRO A 319 -26.85 -20.15 20.81
N ALA A 320 -25.76 -19.47 20.44
CA ALA A 320 -24.92 -19.86 19.32
C ALA A 320 -24.40 -21.30 19.55
N PRO A 321 -24.36 -22.14 18.50
CA PRO A 321 -23.79 -23.47 18.60
C PRO A 321 -22.32 -23.38 19.06
N PRO A 322 -21.86 -24.32 19.90
CA PRO A 322 -20.45 -24.39 20.26
C PRO A 322 -19.58 -24.53 19.00
N PRO A 323 -18.36 -23.96 19.00
CA PRO A 323 -17.45 -24.14 17.88
C PRO A 323 -17.14 -25.64 17.70
N PRO A 324 -17.03 -26.14 16.45
CA PRO A 324 -16.67 -27.52 16.19
C PRO A 324 -15.27 -27.81 16.76
N ASP A 325 -15.10 -28.98 17.37
CA ASP A 325 -13.92 -29.38 18.14
C ASP A 325 -12.63 -29.60 17.32
N ASP A 326 -12.64 -29.30 16.01
CA ASP A 326 -11.50 -29.50 15.09
C ASP A 326 -11.19 -28.23 14.27
N VAL A 327 -11.11 -27.07 14.92
CA VAL A 327 -10.47 -25.89 14.35
C VAL A 327 -9.00 -25.92 14.78
N SER A 328 -8.07 -26.02 13.84
CA SER A 328 -6.64 -25.97 14.15
C SER A 328 -6.37 -24.69 14.94
N MET A 329 -5.54 -24.74 15.98
CA MET A 329 -5.28 -23.58 16.83
C MET A 329 -4.69 -22.39 16.05
N ASN A 330 -4.02 -22.69 14.93
CA ASN A 330 -3.59 -21.69 13.96
C ASN A 330 -4.80 -20.98 13.33
N ASP A 331 -5.87 -21.68 13.00
CA ASP A 331 -7.09 -21.11 12.41
C ASP A 331 -7.83 -20.19 13.39
N PHE A 332 -7.78 -20.47 14.71
CA PHE A 332 -8.38 -19.58 15.72
C PHE A 332 -7.58 -18.28 15.91
N ILE A 333 -6.25 -18.34 15.88
CA ILE A 333 -5.40 -17.14 15.90
C ILE A 333 -5.50 -16.38 14.59
N HIS A 334 -5.49 -17.07 13.45
CA HIS A 334 -5.81 -16.46 12.17
C HIS A 334 -7.17 -15.80 12.22
N LEU A 335 -8.19 -16.40 12.84
CA LEU A 335 -9.52 -15.79 12.98
C LEU A 335 -9.51 -14.57 13.92
N LEU A 336 -8.75 -14.59 15.00
CA LEU A 336 -8.57 -13.42 15.88
C LEU A 336 -7.89 -12.28 15.14
N LYS A 337 -6.74 -12.56 14.51
CA LYS A 337 -6.00 -11.59 13.69
C LYS A 337 -6.83 -11.10 12.52
N HIS A 338 -7.52 -11.99 11.82
CA HIS A 338 -8.45 -11.68 10.74
C HIS A 338 -9.57 -10.78 11.23
N ASN A 339 -10.18 -11.02 12.39
CA ASN A 339 -11.17 -10.10 12.94
C ASN A 339 -10.60 -8.73 13.36
N CYS A 340 -9.31 -8.67 13.70
CA CYS A 340 -8.60 -7.44 14.01
C CYS A 340 -8.20 -6.65 12.75
N ILE A 341 -7.84 -7.37 11.68
CA ILE A 341 -7.43 -6.83 10.39
C ILE A 341 -8.66 -6.47 9.53
N GLN A 342 -9.79 -7.16 9.67
CA GLN A 342 -11.03 -6.90 8.91
C GLN A 342 -11.86 -5.72 9.42
N ARG A 343 -11.66 -5.32 10.69
CA ARG A 343 -12.35 -4.15 11.26
C ARG A 343 -11.72 -2.87 10.77
#